data_AF-A0AAU6XUF0-F1
#
_entry.id   AF-A0AAU6XUF0-F1
#
_cell.length_a   1.000
_cell.length_b   1.000
_cell.length_c   1.000
_cell.angle_alpha   90.00
_cell.angle_beta   90.00
_cell.angle_gamma   90.00
#
_symmetry.space_group_name_H-M   'P 1'
#
loop_
_entity.id
_entity.type
_entity.pdbx_description
1 polymer ?
#
loop_
_entity_poly.entity_id
_entity_poly.type
_entity_poly.pdbx_seq_one_letter_code
_entity_poly.pdbx_strand_id
1 'polypeptide(L)'
;MTSTSNDDPLDFLSSSLHGTPNRSQTDLVQQLLYEIIRVKELIKYYESIPNGAGQLGASILNELVSEAYQSLVNYDTELMRKYYDLLLNCD
;
A
#
# COMPACT_ATOMS: atom_id res chain seq x y z
N MET A 1 -26.12 -17.44 -10.18
CA MET A 1 -25.12 -16.59 -10.85
C MET A 1 -24.85 -15.41 -9.94
N THR A 2 -23.75 -15.43 -9.21
CA THR A 2 -23.30 -14.29 -8.39
C THR A 2 -21.82 -14.13 -8.67
N SER A 3 -21.51 -13.28 -9.65
CA SER A 3 -20.16 -12.82 -9.91
C SER A 3 -19.79 -11.88 -8.78
N THR A 4 -19.01 -12.38 -7.82
CA THR A 4 -18.26 -11.54 -6.89
C THR A 4 -17.17 -10.87 -7.71
N SER A 5 -17.41 -9.61 -8.09
CA SER A 5 -16.36 -8.75 -8.64
C SER A 5 -15.25 -8.64 -7.60
N ASN A 6 -14.10 -9.23 -7.90
CA ASN A 6 -12.84 -8.91 -7.25
C ASN A 6 -12.51 -7.46 -7.66
N ASP A 7 -13.01 -6.49 -6.90
CA ASP A 7 -12.54 -5.10 -6.94
C ASP A 7 -11.19 -5.05 -6.20
N ASP A 8 -10.17 -5.69 -6.76
CA ASP A 8 -8.79 -5.40 -6.37
C ASP A 8 -8.33 -4.20 -7.22
N PRO A 9 -8.28 -2.98 -6.65
CA PRO A 9 -7.96 -1.77 -7.39
C PRO A 9 -6.51 -1.75 -7.91
N LEU A 10 -5.75 -2.83 -7.72
CA LEU A 10 -4.36 -3.00 -8.12
C LEU A 10 -4.18 -3.88 -9.37
N ASP A 11 -5.27 -4.41 -9.96
CA ASP A 11 -5.20 -5.27 -11.15
C ASP A 11 -4.54 -4.58 -12.36
N PHE A 12 -4.61 -3.24 -12.43
CA PHE A 12 -3.99 -2.44 -13.49
C PHE A 12 -2.46 -2.48 -13.50
N LEU A 13 -1.82 -2.86 -12.38
CA LEU A 13 -0.36 -2.98 -12.29
C LEU A 13 0.18 -4.16 -13.11
N SER A 14 -0.65 -5.18 -13.37
CA SER A 14 -0.25 -6.37 -14.13
C SER A 14 0.01 -6.07 -15.62
N SER A 15 -0.59 -5.00 -16.15
CA SER A 15 -0.68 -4.73 -17.58
C SER A 15 0.20 -3.56 -18.08
N SER A 16 0.85 -2.82 -17.17
CA SER A 16 1.50 -1.53 -17.48
C SER A 16 3.03 -1.60 -17.70
N LEU A 17 3.60 -2.79 -17.89
CA LEU A 17 5.04 -3.01 -18.12
C LEU A 17 5.60 -2.51 -19.48
N HIS A 18 4.82 -1.84 -20.34
CA HIS A 18 5.27 -1.38 -21.66
C HIS A 18 4.84 0.05 -21.98
N GLY A 19 5.72 1.02 -21.69
CA GLY A 19 5.63 2.38 -22.23
C GLY A 19 6.23 3.40 -21.29
N THR A 20 7.46 3.84 -21.58
CA THR A 20 8.30 4.71 -20.74
C THR A 20 7.64 6.03 -20.33
N PRO A 21 7.18 6.19 -19.08
CA PRO A 21 7.03 7.48 -18.42
C PRO A 21 8.34 7.75 -17.66
N ASN A 22 8.46 8.92 -17.03
CA ASN A 22 9.62 9.30 -16.23
C ASN A 22 10.02 8.17 -15.25
N ARG A 23 11.08 7.41 -15.59
CA ARG A 23 11.37 6.08 -15.03
C ARG A 23 11.44 6.09 -13.50
N SER A 24 11.98 7.15 -12.90
CA SER A 24 12.12 7.33 -11.45
C SER A 24 10.80 7.64 -10.72
N GLN A 25 9.81 8.22 -11.41
CA GLN A 25 8.50 8.54 -10.83
C GLN A 25 7.55 7.35 -10.89
N THR A 26 7.55 6.62 -12.02
CA THR A 26 6.86 5.34 -12.13
C THR A 26 7.41 4.33 -11.11
N ASP A 27 8.72 4.38 -10.89
CA ASP A 27 9.41 3.57 -9.88
C ASP A 27 8.96 3.92 -8.45
N LEU A 28 8.86 5.20 -8.07
CA LEU A 28 8.35 5.58 -6.74
C LEU A 28 6.90 5.10 -6.50
N VAL A 29 6.02 5.28 -7.48
CA VAL A 29 4.62 4.80 -7.37
C VAL A 29 4.58 3.28 -7.19
N GLN A 30 5.37 2.55 -7.99
CA GLN A 30 5.42 1.09 -7.93
C GLN A 30 6.02 0.59 -6.61
N GLN A 31 7.11 1.21 -6.15
CA GLN A 31 7.76 0.91 -4.88
C GLN A 31 6.82 1.17 -3.70
N LEU A 32 6.13 2.31 -3.69
CA LEU A 32 5.18 2.63 -2.64
C LEU A 32 4.00 1.65 -2.62
N LEU A 33 3.46 1.27 -3.79
CA LEU A 33 2.40 0.28 -3.88
C LEU A 33 2.86 -1.10 -3.37
N TYR A 34 4.09 -1.50 -3.66
CA TYR A 34 4.66 -2.74 -3.12
C TYR A 34 4.73 -2.72 -1.58
N GLU A 35 5.25 -1.64 -1.01
CA GLU A 35 5.35 -1.49 0.45
C GLU A 35 3.97 -1.44 1.12
N ILE A 36 3.00 -0.78 0.50
CA ILE A 36 1.61 -0.77 0.97
C ILE A 36 1.02 -2.20 1.03
N ILE A 37 1.25 -3.03 0.00
CA ILE A 37 0.79 -4.42 0.00
C ILE A 37 1.50 -5.21 1.12
N ARG A 38 2.82 -5.04 1.26
CA ARG A 38 3.61 -5.69 2.32
C ARG A 38 3.06 -5.36 3.71
N VAL A 39 2.82 -4.08 3.99
CA VAL A 39 2.29 -3.63 5.30
C VAL A 39 0.84 -4.07 5.51
N LYS A 40 0.03 -4.21 4.45
CA LYS A 40 -1.31 -4.83 4.56
C LYS A 40 -1.26 -6.28 5.02
N GLU A 41 -0.28 -7.06 4.58
CA GLU A 41 -0.09 -8.43 5.10
C GLU A 41 0.36 -8.41 6.57
N LEU A 42 1.21 -7.45 6.96
CA LEU A 42 1.58 -7.25 8.35
C LEU A 42 0.36 -6.90 9.22
N ILE A 43 -0.53 -6.01 8.76
CA ILE A 43 -1.79 -5.70 9.44
C ILE A 43 -2.61 -6.96 9.70
N LYS A 44 -2.80 -7.82 8.67
CA LYS A 44 -3.52 -9.10 8.83
C LYS A 44 -2.87 -9.98 9.89
N TYR A 45 -1.54 -10.02 9.95
CA TYR A 45 -0.82 -10.74 11.00
C TYR A 45 -1.15 -10.17 12.39
N TYR A 46 -1.07 -8.84 12.58
CA TYR A 46 -1.42 -8.19 13.86
C TYR A 46 -2.88 -8.46 14.26
N GLU A 47 -3.82 -8.40 13.32
CA GLU A 47 -5.23 -8.71 13.56
C GLU A 47 -5.48 -10.16 13.94
N SER A 48 -4.62 -11.09 13.50
CA SER A 48 -4.71 -12.50 13.86
C SER A 48 -4.27 -12.82 15.30
N ILE A 49 -3.62 -11.87 15.99
CA ILE A 49 -3.14 -12.06 17.35
C ILE A 49 -4.34 -12.11 18.32
N PRO A 50 -4.52 -13.19 19.10
CA PRO A 50 -5.66 -13.36 19.99
C PRO A 50 -5.66 -12.32 21.12
N ASN A 51 -6.85 -12.14 21.73
CA ASN A 51 -7.08 -11.18 22.84
C ASN A 51 -6.84 -9.71 22.48
N GLY A 52 -6.83 -9.36 21.17
CA GLY A 52 -6.71 -7.98 20.72
C GLY A 52 -5.34 -7.36 20.94
N ALA A 53 -4.31 -8.14 21.29
CA ALA A 53 -2.97 -7.61 21.56
C ALA A 53 -2.36 -6.89 20.34
N GLY A 54 -2.77 -7.26 19.12
CA GLY A 54 -2.34 -6.59 17.90
C GLY A 54 -3.25 -5.45 17.40
N GLN A 55 -4.39 -5.17 18.04
CA GLN A 55 -5.35 -4.18 17.52
C GLN A 55 -4.78 -2.77 17.42
N LEU A 56 -3.98 -2.35 18.40
CA LEU A 56 -3.37 -1.02 18.37
C LEU A 56 -2.37 -0.89 17.23
N GLY A 57 -1.49 -1.89 17.08
CA GLY A 57 -0.53 -1.95 15.97
C GLY A 57 -1.22 -1.97 14.61
N ALA A 58 -2.25 -2.81 14.46
CA ALA A 58 -3.06 -2.86 13.24
C ALA A 58 -3.74 -1.52 12.94
N SER A 59 -4.27 -0.81 13.95
CA SER A 59 -4.92 0.49 13.76
C SER A 59 -3.95 1.55 13.27
N ILE A 60 -2.76 1.62 13.88
CA ILE A 60 -1.70 2.56 13.47
C ILE A 60 -1.24 2.25 12.04
N LEU A 61 -0.97 0.99 11.72
CA LEU A 61 -0.54 0.59 10.39
C LEU A 61 -1.62 0.85 9.33
N ASN A 62 -2.90 0.66 9.65
CA ASN A 62 -4.02 1.00 8.76
C ASN A 62 -4.06 2.50 8.45
N GLU A 63 -3.84 3.36 9.45
CA GLU A 63 -3.77 4.81 9.26
C GLU A 63 -2.63 5.18 8.32
N LEU A 64 -1.42 4.64 8.55
CA LEU A 64 -0.27 4.87 7.69
C LEU A 64 -0.50 4.43 6.24
N VAL A 65 -1.08 3.24 6.04
CA VAL A 65 -1.42 2.74 4.70
C VAL A 65 -2.45 3.64 4.03
N SER A 66 -3.45 4.13 4.77
CA SER A 66 -4.46 5.05 4.26
C SER A 66 -3.84 6.37 3.78
N GLU A 67 -2.96 6.97 4.58
CA GLU A 67 -2.27 8.21 4.21
C GLU A 67 -1.33 8.01 3.00
N ALA A 68 -0.63 6.87 2.95
CA ALA A 68 0.19 6.48 1.80
C ALA A 68 -0.66 6.35 0.51
N TYR A 69 -1.83 5.72 0.59
CA TYR A 69 -2.77 5.65 -0.54
C TYR A 69 -3.28 7.04 -0.95
N GLN A 70 -3.57 7.92 0.00
CA GLN A 70 -4.00 9.29 -0.31
C GLN A 70 -2.90 10.06 -1.05
N SER A 71 -1.63 9.85 -0.70
CA SER A 71 -0.51 10.46 -1.44
C SER A 71 -0.50 10.03 -2.91
N LEU A 72 -0.79 8.75 -3.19
CA LEU A 72 -0.90 8.19 -4.54
C LEU A 72 -2.08 8.80 -5.31
N VAL A 73 -3.25 8.87 -4.68
CA VAL A 73 -4.48 9.42 -5.30
C VAL A 73 -4.31 10.90 -5.63
N ASN A 74 -3.69 11.68 -4.75
CA ASN A 74 -3.48 13.11 -4.94
C ASN A 74 -2.24 13.43 -5.80
N TYR A 75 -1.49 12.41 -6.20
CA TYR A 75 -0.23 12.54 -6.94
C TYR A 75 0.81 13.42 -6.22
N ASP A 76 0.82 13.40 -4.89
CA ASP A 76 1.75 14.16 -4.06
C ASP A 76 3.07 13.38 -3.89
N THR A 77 4.06 13.69 -4.74
CA THR A 77 5.32 12.96 -4.78
C THR A 77 6.23 13.18 -3.57
N GLU A 78 6.09 14.31 -2.85
CA GLU A 78 6.85 14.52 -1.61
C GLU A 78 6.30 13.61 -0.52
N LEU A 79 4.97 13.55 -0.43
CA LEU A 79 4.27 12.72 0.54
C LEU A 79 4.43 11.23 0.23
N MET A 80 4.42 10.84 -1.05
CA MET A 80 4.74 9.47 -1.48
C MET A 80 6.12 9.03 -0.99
N ARG A 81 7.15 9.87 -1.16
CA ARG A 81 8.51 9.54 -0.72
C ARG A 81 8.58 9.39 0.79
N LYS A 82 7.94 10.30 1.54
CA LYS A 82 7.86 10.24 3.00
C LYS A 82 7.22 8.92 3.47
N TYR A 83 6.08 8.54 2.90
CA TYR A 83 5.41 7.30 3.28
C TYR A 83 6.14 6.06 2.79
N TYR A 84 6.80 6.11 1.64
CA TYR A 84 7.66 5.01 1.19
C TYR A 84 8.77 4.74 2.20
N ASP A 85 9.52 5.78 2.61
CA ASP A 85 10.58 5.63 3.60
C ASP A 85 10.05 5.11 4.94
N LEU A 86 8.86 5.54 5.35
CA LEU A 86 8.24 5.10 6.60
C LEU A 86 7.82 3.61 6.50
N LEU A 87 7.07 3.25 5.47
CA LEU A 87 6.57 1.88 5.27
C LEU A 87 7.70 0.87 5.05
N LEU A 88 8.81 1.27 4.42
CA LEU A 88 10.01 0.44 4.27
C LEU A 88 10.58 0.00 5.63
N ASN A 89 10.39 0.80 6.67
CA ASN A 89 10.89 0.53 8.02
C ASN A 89 9.83 -0.10 8.95
N CYS A 90 8.65 -0.48 8.43
CA CYS A 90 7.66 -1.25 9.19
C CYS A 90 7.99 -2.75 9.13
N ASP A 91 8.06 -3.40 10.30
CA ASP A 91 8.25 -4.84 10.52
C ASP A 91 7.31 -5.36 11.62
#